data_AF-A0A936NVV2-F1
#
_entry.id   AF-A0A936NVV2-F1
#
_cell.length_a   1.000
_cell.length_b   1.000
_cell.length_c   1.000
_cell.angle_alpha   90.00
_cell.angle_beta   90.00
_cell.angle_gamma   90.00
#
_symmetry.space_group_name_H-M   'P 1'
#
loop_
_entity.id
_entity.type
_entity.pdbx_description
1 polymer ?
#
loop_
_entity_poly.entity_id
_entity_poly.type
_entity_poly.pdbx_seq_one_letter_code
_entity_poly.pdbx_strand_id
1 'polypeptide(L)'
;MKYFFGRLTGITIVIGLLVIIGFESGAVAQTPTVDSEEQNFLNLINDYRAQAGLSRLKLSIALLKSSDWLSTDMAVKNYFNHIDSQGRDPVARMKAFGYGYSGSKGENIAAGYSDAETTFQQFKNSASHNSVMLNPNFNVIGISRAYNAASKYRWYWTTDFGQYVDATVDSSTPPTGQLQTLNAGSFKQSVSPDSLAAAFGTNISSSTIEATALPLPTSMGGVSVTVNGVVAPLVFVSSGQINCVIPSNVGMGNATVNVVRNGAVIATGAAMIESVSPSIFTFGATGKGVPAALTTFDGVSFQTVYNSNGTAKAVSAGTSSQPNYLIMYGTGLRRRSSLSNSRVTIGGVLAEISFVGPHPRFTGLDQVNVKIPATLRGRGQVDVSVIVDGKTANIVQIFIGN
;
A
#
# COMPACT_ATOMS: atom_id res chain seq x y z
N MET A 1 -4.87 34.56 18.67
CA MET A 1 -5.31 33.20 18.33
C MET A 1 -4.16 32.24 18.59
N LYS A 2 -4.25 31.35 19.59
CA LYS A 2 -3.23 30.32 19.85
C LYS A 2 -3.46 29.18 18.85
N TYR A 3 -2.47 28.86 18.03
CA TYR A 3 -2.54 27.69 17.14
C TYR A 3 -2.56 26.42 17.99
N PHE A 4 -3.56 25.56 17.79
CA PHE A 4 -3.71 24.30 18.51
C PHE A 4 -2.89 23.21 17.81
N PHE A 5 -1.87 22.66 18.48
CA PHE A 5 -1.07 21.54 18.00
C PHE A 5 -1.27 20.35 18.94
N GLY A 6 -1.88 19.27 18.46
CA GLY A 6 -2.15 18.07 19.27
C GLY A 6 -0.85 17.45 19.84
N ARG A 7 -0.92 16.91 21.06
CA ARG A 7 0.20 16.17 21.70
C ARG A 7 0.31 14.73 21.17
N LEU A 8 1.47 14.10 21.44
CA LEU A 8 2.05 12.88 20.84
C LEU A 8 1.12 11.67 20.60
N THR A 9 0.01 11.48 21.31
CA THR A 9 -0.84 10.28 21.21
C THR A 9 -1.69 10.21 19.94
N GLY A 10 -2.11 11.35 19.37
CA GLY A 10 -2.83 11.37 18.08
C GLY A 10 -1.90 11.21 16.86
N ILE A 11 -0.61 11.43 17.06
CA ILE A 11 0.41 11.57 16.00
C ILE A 11 1.07 10.24 15.66
N THR A 12 1.30 9.35 16.65
CA THR A 12 1.70 7.96 16.40
C THR A 12 0.68 7.23 15.53
N ILE A 13 -0.59 7.64 15.59
CA ILE A 13 -1.67 7.08 14.78
C ILE A 13 -1.60 7.58 13.33
N VAL A 14 -1.32 8.86 13.04
CA VAL A 14 -1.23 9.34 11.64
C VAL A 14 -0.06 8.70 10.89
N ILE A 15 1.09 8.51 11.55
CA ILE A 15 2.22 7.78 10.97
C ILE A 15 1.91 6.29 10.85
N GLY A 16 1.27 5.67 11.86
CA GLY A 16 0.80 4.28 11.78
C GLY A 16 -0.33 4.04 10.76
N LEU A 17 -1.13 5.06 10.44
CA LEU A 17 -2.19 5.01 9.43
C LEU A 17 -1.65 5.08 8.00
N LEU A 18 -0.47 5.68 7.83
CA LEU A 18 0.24 5.66 6.54
C LEU A 18 0.83 4.26 6.25
N VAL A 19 0.90 3.36 7.23
CA VAL A 19 1.68 2.11 7.15
C VAL A 19 0.88 0.87 6.67
N ILE A 20 -0.46 0.87 6.69
CA ILE A 20 -1.23 -0.36 6.43
C ILE A 20 -2.51 -0.14 5.61
N ILE A 21 -2.52 -0.61 4.35
CA ILE A 21 -3.74 -1.06 3.65
C ILE A 21 -3.39 -2.23 2.70
N GLY A 22 -4.00 -3.40 2.94
CA GLY A 22 -4.12 -4.47 1.96
C GLY A 22 -5.46 -4.32 1.23
N PHE A 23 -5.44 -4.37 -0.11
CA PHE A 23 -6.67 -4.41 -0.91
C PHE A 23 -7.12 -5.86 -1.10
N GLU A 24 -8.42 -6.13 -0.87
CA GLU A 24 -9.12 -7.26 -1.49
C GLU A 24 -9.63 -6.79 -2.87
N SER A 25 -9.32 -7.53 -3.95
CA SER A 25 -9.73 -7.18 -5.32
C SER A 25 -10.73 -8.19 -5.90
N GLY A 26 -11.74 -7.66 -6.58
CA GLY A 26 -12.73 -8.41 -7.37
C GLY A 26 -12.23 -8.67 -8.79
N ALA A 27 -12.54 -9.86 -9.30
CA ALA A 27 -11.96 -10.49 -10.48
C ALA A 27 -12.31 -9.85 -11.84
N VAL A 28 -11.28 -9.55 -12.62
CA VAL A 28 -11.26 -9.68 -14.08
C VAL A 28 -10.20 -10.75 -14.37
N ALA A 29 -10.43 -11.66 -15.32
CA ALA A 29 -9.48 -12.74 -15.66
C ALA A 29 -8.11 -12.16 -16.05
N GLN A 30 -7.23 -12.03 -15.05
CA GLN A 30 -5.92 -11.43 -15.12
C GLN A 30 -4.89 -12.55 -15.37
N THR A 31 -3.85 -12.25 -16.14
CA THR A 31 -2.61 -13.03 -16.06
C THR A 31 -2.19 -13.09 -14.59
N PRO A 32 -1.87 -14.27 -14.02
CA PRO A 32 -1.49 -14.37 -12.62
C PRO A 32 -0.35 -13.38 -12.36
N THR A 33 -0.61 -12.40 -11.49
CA THR A 33 0.39 -11.43 -11.08
C THR A 33 1.21 -12.05 -9.97
N VAL A 34 2.51 -12.16 -10.19
CA VAL A 34 3.44 -12.68 -9.18
C VAL A 34 3.54 -11.68 -8.03
N ASP A 35 3.25 -12.13 -6.82
CA ASP A 35 3.36 -11.29 -5.63
C ASP A 35 4.82 -11.10 -5.17
N SER A 36 5.02 -10.30 -4.12
CA SER A 36 6.36 -9.98 -3.66
C SER A 36 7.17 -11.12 -3.08
N GLU A 37 6.51 -12.07 -2.45
CA GLU A 37 7.18 -13.25 -1.90
C GLU A 37 7.45 -14.26 -3.02
N GLU A 38 6.53 -14.43 -3.97
CA GLU A 38 6.76 -15.29 -5.14
C GLU A 38 7.93 -14.75 -6.00
N GLN A 39 8.03 -13.43 -6.18
CA GLN A 39 9.15 -12.80 -6.87
C GLN A 39 10.46 -12.88 -6.07
N ASN A 40 10.39 -12.75 -4.74
CA ASN A 40 11.56 -12.92 -3.88
C ASN A 40 12.08 -14.36 -3.93
N PHE A 41 11.18 -15.34 -3.93
CA PHE A 41 11.53 -16.76 -4.08
C PHE A 41 12.27 -17.01 -5.40
N LEU A 42 11.81 -16.42 -6.51
CA LEU A 42 12.51 -16.52 -7.80
C LEU A 42 13.96 -16.00 -7.73
N ASN A 43 14.19 -14.93 -6.98
CA ASN A 43 15.54 -14.38 -6.81
C ASN A 43 16.42 -15.35 -6.00
N LEU A 44 15.91 -15.82 -4.85
CA LEU A 44 16.61 -16.76 -3.98
C LEU A 44 17.03 -18.04 -4.71
N ILE A 45 16.09 -18.67 -5.44
CA ILE A 45 16.39 -19.88 -6.17
C ILE A 45 17.36 -19.65 -7.33
N ASN A 46 17.26 -18.52 -8.03
CA ASN A 46 18.16 -18.22 -9.14
C ASN A 46 19.57 -17.88 -8.68
N ASP A 47 19.71 -17.22 -7.54
CA ASP A 47 21.02 -16.94 -6.94
C ASP A 47 21.65 -18.25 -6.42
N TYR A 48 20.84 -19.13 -5.84
CA TYR A 48 21.29 -20.45 -5.41
C TYR A 48 21.71 -21.35 -6.59
N ARG A 49 20.94 -21.33 -7.69
CA ARG A 49 21.30 -22.02 -8.94
C ARG A 49 22.59 -21.45 -9.55
N ALA A 50 22.75 -20.13 -9.55
CA ALA A 50 23.97 -19.48 -10.03
C ALA A 50 25.21 -19.87 -9.20
N GLN A 51 25.09 -19.96 -7.88
CA GLN A 51 26.16 -20.46 -6.99
C GLN A 51 26.54 -21.92 -7.30
N ALA A 52 25.60 -22.72 -7.81
CA ALA A 52 25.82 -24.09 -8.26
C ALA A 52 26.27 -24.19 -9.74
N GLY A 53 26.51 -23.06 -10.43
CA GLY A 53 26.90 -23.04 -11.84
C GLY A 53 25.78 -23.36 -12.82
N LEU A 54 24.51 -23.22 -12.41
CA LEU A 54 23.33 -23.52 -13.22
C LEU A 54 22.69 -22.27 -13.80
N SER A 55 22.02 -22.43 -14.94
CA SER A 55 21.23 -21.38 -15.59
C SER A 55 20.07 -20.92 -14.71
N ARG A 56 19.79 -19.62 -14.73
CA ARG A 56 18.63 -18.99 -14.07
C ARG A 56 17.33 -19.42 -14.74
N LEU A 57 16.30 -19.64 -13.93
CA LEU A 57 14.94 -19.94 -14.34
C LEU A 57 14.19 -18.65 -14.70
N LYS A 58 13.30 -18.75 -15.69
CA LYS A 58 12.34 -17.70 -16.08
C LYS A 58 10.93 -18.05 -15.59
N LEU A 59 10.10 -17.05 -15.32
CA LEU A 59 8.70 -17.30 -14.95
C LEU A 59 7.89 -17.74 -16.18
N SER A 60 7.24 -18.89 -16.10
CA SER A 60 6.30 -19.39 -17.11
C SER A 60 4.87 -19.02 -16.73
N ILE A 61 4.11 -18.44 -17.66
CA ILE A 61 2.70 -18.09 -17.43
C ILE A 61 1.86 -19.35 -17.18
N ALA A 62 2.12 -20.44 -17.91
CA ALA A 62 1.36 -21.68 -17.76
C ALA A 62 1.65 -22.37 -16.41
N LEU A 63 2.92 -22.40 -16.00
CA LEU A 63 3.29 -22.96 -14.69
C LEU A 63 2.79 -22.10 -13.53
N LEU A 64 2.77 -20.76 -13.67
CA LEU A 64 2.16 -19.87 -12.67
C LEU A 64 0.69 -20.20 -12.41
N LYS A 65 -0.10 -20.40 -13.48
CA LYS A 65 -1.52 -20.80 -13.35
C LYS A 65 -1.68 -22.17 -12.68
N SER A 66 -0.79 -23.11 -12.99
CA SER A 66 -0.78 -24.44 -12.37
C SER A 66 -0.47 -24.39 -10.88
N SER A 67 0.55 -23.61 -10.49
CA SER A 67 0.94 -23.43 -9.09
C SER A 67 -0.10 -22.68 -8.27
N ASP A 68 -0.72 -21.64 -8.86
CA ASP A 68 -1.81 -20.86 -8.24
C ASP A 68 -3.05 -21.72 -7.98
N TRP A 69 -3.42 -22.55 -8.96
CA TRP A 69 -4.48 -23.53 -8.79
C TRP A 69 -4.21 -24.44 -7.59
N LEU A 70 -3.03 -25.08 -7.53
CA LEU A 70 -2.77 -26.05 -6.46
C LEU A 70 -2.69 -25.37 -5.09
N SER A 71 -2.01 -24.24 -4.97
CA SER A 71 -1.91 -23.49 -3.71
C SER A 71 -3.30 -23.11 -3.19
N THR A 72 -4.15 -22.58 -4.07
CA THR A 72 -5.53 -22.22 -3.74
C THR A 72 -6.36 -23.45 -3.39
N ASP A 73 -6.24 -24.53 -4.14
CA ASP A 73 -7.00 -25.76 -3.92
C ASP A 73 -6.63 -26.40 -2.57
N MET A 74 -5.34 -26.52 -2.25
CA MET A 74 -4.87 -26.99 -0.94
C MET A 74 -5.40 -26.11 0.21
N ALA A 75 -5.37 -24.78 0.04
CA ALA A 75 -5.86 -23.84 1.03
C ALA A 75 -7.39 -23.92 1.23
N VAL A 76 -8.17 -23.99 0.15
CA VAL A 76 -9.64 -24.02 0.19
C VAL A 76 -10.17 -25.37 0.68
N LYS A 77 -9.59 -26.47 0.21
CA LYS A 77 -10.02 -27.83 0.54
C LYS A 77 -9.31 -28.40 1.78
N ASN A 78 -8.39 -27.63 2.37
CA ASN A 78 -7.70 -27.94 3.61
C ASN A 78 -6.96 -29.30 3.58
N TYR A 79 -6.17 -29.51 2.54
CA TYR A 79 -5.31 -30.70 2.38
C TYR A 79 -3.90 -30.30 1.97
N PHE A 80 -2.96 -31.25 1.99
CA PHE A 80 -1.58 -31.04 1.56
C PHE A 80 -1.10 -32.26 0.76
N ASN A 81 -1.15 -32.16 -0.58
CA ASN A 81 -0.81 -33.24 -1.51
C ASN A 81 -0.46 -32.67 -2.89
N HIS A 82 0.41 -33.35 -3.63
CA HIS A 82 0.75 -33.05 -5.03
C HIS A 82 -0.42 -33.32 -6.01
N ILE A 83 -1.31 -34.25 -5.65
CA ILE A 83 -2.54 -34.53 -6.40
C ILE A 83 -3.61 -33.51 -6.00
N ASP A 84 -4.18 -32.81 -6.99
CA ASP A 84 -5.22 -31.83 -6.71
C ASP A 84 -6.59 -32.46 -6.41
N SER A 85 -7.55 -31.65 -5.97
CA SER A 85 -8.92 -32.10 -5.65
C SER A 85 -9.71 -32.60 -6.86
N GLN A 86 -9.20 -32.41 -8.08
CA GLN A 86 -9.74 -32.99 -9.32
C GLN A 86 -9.06 -34.33 -9.68
N GLY A 87 -8.12 -34.81 -8.85
CA GLY A 87 -7.39 -36.05 -9.07
C GLY A 87 -6.24 -35.93 -10.07
N ARG A 88 -5.83 -34.71 -10.43
CA ARG A 88 -4.72 -34.49 -11.37
C ARG A 88 -3.39 -34.50 -10.63
N ASP A 89 -2.46 -35.31 -11.12
CA ASP A 89 -1.05 -35.20 -10.74
C ASP A 89 -0.41 -33.90 -11.27
N PRO A 90 0.81 -33.54 -10.83
CA PRO A 90 1.44 -32.28 -11.25
C PRO A 90 1.59 -32.15 -12.76
N VAL A 91 1.93 -33.24 -13.47
CA VAL A 91 2.12 -33.21 -14.93
C VAL A 91 0.78 -33.01 -15.64
N ALA A 92 -0.27 -33.71 -15.19
CA ALA A 92 -1.62 -33.56 -15.71
C ALA A 92 -2.17 -32.14 -15.45
N ARG A 93 -1.91 -31.56 -14.28
CA ARG A 93 -2.30 -30.19 -13.93
C ARG A 93 -1.55 -29.15 -14.77
N MET A 94 -0.22 -29.23 -14.84
CA MET A 94 0.59 -28.35 -15.70
C MET A 94 0.11 -28.38 -17.16
N LYS A 95 -0.20 -29.58 -17.69
CA LYS A 95 -0.77 -29.74 -19.04
C LYS A 95 -2.14 -29.06 -19.18
N ALA A 96 -3.01 -29.21 -18.18
CA ALA A 96 -4.33 -28.57 -18.18
C ALA A 96 -4.26 -27.03 -18.19
N PHE A 97 -3.18 -26.46 -17.65
CA PHE A 97 -2.91 -25.01 -17.66
C PHE A 97 -2.03 -24.53 -18.83
N GLY A 98 -1.79 -25.39 -19.83
CA GLY A 98 -1.12 -25.03 -21.08
C GLY A 98 0.36 -25.41 -21.18
N TYR A 99 0.94 -26.04 -20.16
CA TYR A 99 2.34 -26.50 -20.17
C TYR A 99 2.45 -27.97 -20.60
N GLY A 100 1.99 -28.27 -21.82
CA GLY A 100 1.90 -29.63 -22.37
C GLY A 100 3.16 -30.16 -23.07
N TYR A 101 4.30 -29.50 -22.92
CA TYR A 101 5.53 -29.81 -23.67
C TYR A 101 6.20 -31.11 -23.22
N SER A 102 6.92 -31.78 -24.13
CA SER A 102 7.79 -32.91 -23.79
C SER A 102 9.00 -32.43 -22.97
N GLY A 103 9.56 -33.32 -22.14
CA GLY A 103 10.72 -33.02 -21.29
C GLY A 103 10.42 -33.00 -19.80
N SER A 104 11.47 -32.72 -19.03
CA SER A 104 11.48 -32.79 -17.57
C SER A 104 10.50 -31.78 -16.96
N LYS A 105 9.75 -32.22 -15.94
CA LYS A 105 8.90 -31.40 -15.08
C LYS A 105 9.16 -31.78 -13.63
N GLY A 106 8.91 -30.86 -12.70
CA GLY A 106 9.05 -31.10 -11.28
C GLY A 106 8.11 -30.20 -10.48
N GLU A 107 7.85 -30.56 -9.23
CA GLU A 107 7.06 -29.75 -8.32
C GLU A 107 7.65 -29.83 -6.91
N ASN A 108 7.71 -28.70 -6.22
CA ASN A 108 7.87 -28.66 -4.76
C ASN A 108 6.65 -27.95 -4.14
N ILE A 109 6.15 -28.46 -3.01
CA ILE A 109 5.07 -27.84 -2.22
C ILE A 109 5.48 -27.66 -0.77
N ALA A 110 5.07 -26.55 -0.15
CA ALA A 110 5.32 -26.25 1.26
C ALA A 110 4.08 -25.63 1.91
N ALA A 111 4.03 -25.63 3.25
CA ALA A 111 2.95 -24.99 3.99
C ALA A 111 3.42 -24.45 5.34
N GLY A 112 2.69 -23.49 5.89
CA GLY A 112 2.88 -22.96 7.24
C GLY A 112 3.53 -21.58 7.35
N TYR A 113 4.21 -21.10 6.31
CA TYR A 113 4.91 -19.81 6.31
C TYR A 113 4.42 -18.89 5.19
N SER A 114 4.39 -17.59 5.47
CA SER A 114 3.98 -16.57 4.49
C SER A 114 5.12 -16.11 3.60
N ASP A 115 6.37 -16.19 4.06
CA ASP A 115 7.51 -15.53 3.43
C ASP A 115 8.40 -16.48 2.63
N ALA A 116 8.97 -15.95 1.56
CA ALA A 116 9.78 -16.66 0.58
C ALA A 116 11.08 -17.20 1.17
N GLU A 117 11.73 -16.44 2.06
CA GLU A 117 13.01 -16.84 2.66
C GLU A 117 12.81 -18.13 3.46
N THR A 118 11.84 -18.15 4.38
CA THR A 118 11.59 -19.33 5.20
C THR A 118 11.18 -20.52 4.35
N THR A 119 10.28 -20.33 3.38
CA THR A 119 9.87 -21.41 2.47
C THR A 119 11.01 -21.90 1.57
N PHE A 120 11.87 -21.01 1.08
CA PHE A 120 13.07 -21.41 0.33
C PHE A 120 14.01 -22.24 1.19
N GLN A 121 14.25 -21.86 2.45
CA GLN A 121 15.04 -22.66 3.39
C GLN A 121 14.39 -24.02 3.69
N GLN A 122 13.05 -24.10 3.77
CA GLN A 122 12.35 -25.40 3.91
C GLN A 122 12.70 -26.35 2.75
N PHE A 123 12.65 -25.85 1.51
CA PHE A 123 13.02 -26.65 0.34
C PHE A 123 14.52 -26.97 0.31
N LYS A 124 15.37 -26.00 0.60
CA LYS A 124 16.84 -26.16 0.57
C LYS A 124 17.33 -27.19 1.59
N ASN A 125 16.72 -27.22 2.78
CA ASN A 125 17.09 -28.14 3.86
C ASN A 125 16.52 -29.55 3.67
N SER A 126 15.69 -29.77 2.64
CA SER A 126 15.14 -31.09 2.32
C SER A 126 15.83 -31.64 1.08
N ALA A 127 16.56 -32.76 1.21
CA ALA A 127 17.34 -33.34 0.13
C ALA A 127 16.52 -33.59 -1.16
N SER A 128 15.27 -34.08 -1.03
CA SER A 128 14.38 -34.30 -2.17
C SER A 128 13.99 -32.99 -2.85
N HIS A 129 13.49 -32.01 -2.11
CA HIS A 129 13.07 -30.73 -2.68
C HIS A 129 14.25 -29.93 -3.24
N ASN A 130 15.41 -29.99 -2.58
CA ASN A 130 16.63 -29.33 -3.03
C ASN A 130 17.13 -29.89 -4.36
N SER A 131 17.00 -31.20 -4.56
CA SER A 131 17.35 -31.83 -5.84
C SER A 131 16.50 -31.34 -7.01
N VAL A 132 15.23 -30.99 -6.77
CA VAL A 132 14.34 -30.38 -7.78
C VAL A 132 14.81 -28.96 -8.12
N MET A 133 15.12 -28.13 -7.10
CA MET A 133 15.59 -26.75 -7.30
C MET A 133 16.90 -26.67 -8.09
N LEU A 134 17.79 -27.65 -7.93
CA LEU A 134 19.10 -27.75 -8.59
C LEU A 134 19.11 -28.64 -9.83
N ASN A 135 17.95 -29.07 -10.34
CA ASN A 135 17.93 -29.86 -11.56
C ASN A 135 18.38 -29.00 -12.76
N PRO A 136 19.45 -29.40 -13.50
CA PRO A 136 20.00 -28.61 -14.60
C PRO A 136 19.09 -28.57 -15.83
N ASN A 137 18.12 -29.48 -15.94
CA ASN A 137 17.23 -29.54 -17.10
C ASN A 137 16.11 -28.49 -17.07
N PHE A 138 15.87 -27.82 -15.94
CA PHE A 138 14.81 -26.82 -15.83
C PHE A 138 15.27 -25.45 -16.32
N ASN A 139 14.41 -24.80 -17.10
CA ASN A 139 14.61 -23.47 -17.67
C ASN A 139 13.51 -22.48 -17.27
N VAL A 140 12.34 -22.98 -16.85
CA VAL A 140 11.21 -22.17 -16.39
C VAL A 140 10.62 -22.66 -15.07
N ILE A 141 9.96 -21.75 -14.37
CA ILE A 141 9.29 -22.00 -13.09
C ILE A 141 7.95 -21.26 -13.01
N GLY A 142 6.96 -21.86 -12.35
CA GLY A 142 5.79 -21.20 -11.78
C GLY A 142 5.92 -21.19 -10.26
N ILE A 143 5.54 -20.10 -9.62
CA ILE A 143 5.62 -19.93 -8.16
C ILE A 143 4.28 -19.36 -7.72
N SER A 144 3.63 -19.99 -6.75
CA SER A 144 2.46 -19.39 -6.13
C SER A 144 2.35 -19.72 -4.65
N ARG A 145 1.66 -18.85 -3.91
CA ARG A 145 1.19 -19.12 -2.55
C ARG A 145 -0.25 -18.67 -2.33
N ALA A 146 -0.97 -19.38 -1.46
CA ALA A 146 -2.34 -19.05 -1.08
C ALA A 146 -2.54 -19.06 0.44
N TYR A 147 -3.40 -18.17 0.92
CA TYR A 147 -3.79 -18.06 2.31
C TYR A 147 -5.25 -18.41 2.54
N ASN A 148 -5.52 -19.24 3.55
CA ASN A 148 -6.86 -19.44 4.08
C ASN A 148 -6.82 -19.54 5.61
N ALA A 149 -7.43 -18.57 6.30
CA ALA A 149 -7.48 -18.54 7.76
C ALA A 149 -8.16 -19.76 8.40
N ALA A 150 -9.07 -20.44 7.68
CA ALA A 150 -9.78 -21.62 8.15
C ALA A 150 -9.03 -22.94 7.88
N SER A 151 -7.93 -22.89 7.13
CA SER A 151 -7.13 -24.07 6.80
C SER A 151 -6.08 -24.38 7.88
N LYS A 152 -5.65 -25.65 7.96
CA LYS A 152 -4.72 -26.18 8.98
C LYS A 152 -3.39 -25.43 8.99
N TYR A 153 -2.83 -25.17 7.81
CA TYR A 153 -1.48 -24.57 7.70
C TYR A 153 -1.52 -23.07 7.40
N ARG A 154 -2.70 -22.52 7.12
CA ARG A 154 -2.96 -21.12 6.75
C ARG A 154 -2.33 -20.70 5.42
N TRP A 155 -1.05 -20.94 5.21
CA TRP A 155 -0.31 -20.66 3.98
C TRP A 155 0.11 -21.96 3.28
N TYR A 156 -0.02 -21.98 1.96
CA TYR A 156 0.36 -23.08 1.07
C TYR A 156 1.15 -22.52 -0.10
N TRP A 157 2.21 -23.22 -0.50
CA TRP A 157 3.11 -22.83 -1.57
C TRP A 157 3.23 -23.96 -2.59
N THR A 158 3.31 -23.59 -3.86
CA THR A 158 3.62 -24.49 -4.97
C THR A 158 4.66 -23.86 -5.87
N THR A 159 5.65 -24.65 -6.26
CA THR A 159 6.60 -24.30 -7.32
C THR A 159 6.65 -25.39 -8.37
N ASP A 160 6.22 -25.06 -9.57
CA ASP A 160 6.22 -25.96 -10.72
C ASP A 160 7.39 -25.65 -11.64
N PHE A 161 8.12 -26.67 -12.10
CA PHE A 161 9.33 -26.52 -12.91
C PHE A 161 9.18 -27.18 -14.27
N GLY A 162 9.82 -26.61 -15.28
CA GLY A 162 9.76 -27.13 -16.65
C GLY A 162 11.02 -26.92 -17.46
N GLN A 163 11.30 -27.88 -18.35
CA GLN A 163 12.44 -27.84 -19.26
C GLN A 163 12.23 -26.92 -20.48
N TYR A 164 11.03 -26.87 -21.04
CA TYR A 164 10.75 -26.06 -22.24
C TYR A 164 10.45 -24.61 -21.86
N VAL A 165 11.08 -23.65 -22.54
CA VAL A 165 10.79 -22.23 -22.35
C VAL A 165 9.56 -21.87 -23.18
N ASP A 166 8.41 -21.71 -22.53
CA ASP A 166 7.15 -21.31 -23.14
C ASP A 166 6.95 -19.78 -23.06
N ALA A 167 5.70 -19.30 -23.03
CA ALA A 167 5.43 -17.88 -22.83
C ALA A 167 5.90 -17.44 -21.43
N THR A 168 7.02 -16.72 -21.38
CA THR A 168 7.64 -16.24 -20.14
C THR A 168 7.33 -14.78 -19.86
N VAL A 169 7.26 -14.43 -18.58
CA VAL A 169 7.41 -13.03 -18.14
C VAL A 169 8.91 -12.70 -18.26
N ASP A 170 9.30 -11.87 -19.24
CA ASP A 170 10.71 -11.54 -19.52
C ASP A 170 11.36 -10.80 -18.34
N SER A 171 12.56 -11.22 -17.96
CA SER A 171 13.34 -10.71 -16.82
C SER A 171 14.70 -10.11 -17.22
N SER A 172 14.93 -9.83 -18.51
CA SER A 172 16.16 -9.17 -18.98
C SER A 172 16.10 -7.64 -19.04
N THR A 173 15.00 -7.05 -18.57
CA THR A 173 14.85 -5.69 -18.06
C THR A 173 13.67 -5.84 -17.09
N PRO A 174 13.65 -5.27 -15.86
CA PRO A 174 12.39 -5.23 -15.13
C PRO A 174 11.38 -4.60 -16.09
N PRO A 175 10.28 -5.27 -16.46
CA PRO A 175 9.18 -4.57 -17.08
C PRO A 175 8.91 -3.39 -16.15
N THR A 176 8.89 -2.17 -16.69
CA THR A 176 8.51 -1.02 -15.87
C THR A 176 7.13 -1.32 -15.32
N GLY A 177 7.07 -1.64 -14.03
CA GLY A 177 5.82 -1.93 -13.35
C GLY A 177 4.91 -0.70 -13.45
N GLN A 178 3.60 -0.92 -13.54
CA GLN A 178 2.68 0.19 -13.41
C GLN A 178 2.75 0.73 -11.98
N LEU A 179 2.89 2.04 -11.87
CA LEU A 179 2.79 2.76 -10.62
C LEU A 179 1.53 3.63 -10.65
N GLN A 180 0.71 3.54 -9.61
CA GLN A 180 -0.38 4.48 -9.39
C GLN A 180 0.01 5.41 -8.24
N THR A 181 0.28 6.67 -8.56
CA THR A 181 0.56 7.70 -7.55
C THR A 181 -0.71 8.48 -7.27
N LEU A 182 -1.16 8.42 -6.02
CA LEU A 182 -2.38 9.02 -5.56
C LEU A 182 -2.10 9.94 -4.37
N ASN A 183 -2.97 10.90 -4.13
CA ASN A 183 -2.99 11.65 -2.89
C ASN A 183 -3.18 10.68 -1.70
N ALA A 184 -2.29 10.75 -0.71
CA ALA A 184 -2.23 9.76 0.37
C ALA A 184 -3.46 9.75 1.30
N GLY A 185 -4.21 10.86 1.38
CA GLY A 185 -5.39 10.95 2.25
C GLY A 185 -6.70 10.60 1.57
N SER A 186 -6.79 10.74 0.24
CA SER A 186 -8.04 10.61 -0.52
C SER A 186 -8.02 9.56 -1.61
N PHE A 187 -6.83 9.09 -2.02
CA PHE A 187 -6.61 8.22 -3.17
C PHE A 187 -7.09 8.78 -4.52
N LYS A 188 -7.22 10.11 -4.63
CA LYS A 188 -7.45 10.78 -5.92
C LYS A 188 -6.13 10.91 -6.69
N GLN A 189 -6.22 10.97 -8.02
CA GLN A 189 -5.07 10.97 -8.94
C GLN A 189 -4.22 12.26 -8.93
N SER A 190 -4.74 13.35 -8.39
CA SER A 190 -3.96 14.59 -8.29
C SER A 190 -3.21 14.67 -6.98
N VAL A 191 -2.00 15.19 -7.02
CA VAL A 191 -1.15 15.50 -5.87
C VAL A 191 -0.64 16.94 -6.01
N SER A 192 -0.04 17.50 -4.98
CA SER A 192 0.52 18.86 -5.02
C SER A 192 1.93 18.92 -4.46
N PRO A 193 2.75 19.91 -4.82
CA PRO A 193 4.04 20.10 -4.17
C PRO A 193 3.92 20.10 -2.65
N ASP A 194 4.88 19.46 -2.01
CA ASP A 194 4.94 19.26 -0.57
C ASP A 194 3.83 18.36 0.03
N SER A 195 2.92 17.77 -0.75
CA SER A 195 1.92 16.83 -0.24
C SER A 195 2.49 15.42 -0.07
N LEU A 196 1.86 14.63 0.80
CA LEU A 196 2.06 13.18 0.88
C LEU A 196 1.34 12.51 -0.30
N ALA A 197 2.06 11.63 -0.97
CA ALA A 197 1.53 10.77 -2.00
C ALA A 197 1.74 9.31 -1.60
N ALA A 198 0.75 8.47 -1.90
CA ALA A 198 0.84 7.02 -1.85
C ALA A 198 1.02 6.51 -3.28
N ALA A 199 2.14 5.85 -3.53
CA ALA A 199 2.45 5.22 -4.80
C ALA A 199 2.30 3.70 -4.66
N PHE A 200 1.32 3.14 -5.36
CA PHE A 200 1.04 1.71 -5.37
C PHE A 200 1.65 1.06 -6.60
N GLY A 201 2.27 -0.10 -6.40
CA GLY A 201 2.82 -0.90 -7.48
C GLY A 201 3.06 -2.32 -6.97
N THR A 202 3.80 -3.10 -7.73
CA THR A 202 4.20 -4.46 -7.35
C THR A 202 5.70 -4.55 -7.33
N ASN A 203 6.24 -5.40 -6.45
CA ASN A 203 7.68 -5.66 -6.37
C ASN A 203 8.51 -4.38 -6.26
N ILE A 204 8.10 -3.44 -5.40
CA ILE A 204 8.75 -2.14 -5.21
C ILE A 204 9.98 -2.23 -4.30
N SER A 205 9.87 -2.95 -3.18
CA SER A 205 10.97 -3.26 -2.25
C SER A 205 10.97 -4.74 -1.84
N SER A 206 12.13 -5.25 -1.42
CA SER A 206 12.29 -6.56 -0.78
C SER A 206 12.06 -6.54 0.73
N SER A 207 11.83 -5.36 1.30
CA SER A 207 11.61 -5.18 2.74
C SER A 207 10.67 -4.02 3.00
N THR A 208 9.90 -4.12 4.09
CA THR A 208 9.09 -3.02 4.60
C THR A 208 9.93 -2.15 5.53
N ILE A 209 10.06 -0.87 5.20
CA ILE A 209 10.91 0.09 5.89
C ILE A 209 10.12 1.38 6.11
N GLU A 210 10.18 1.88 7.35
CA GLU A 210 9.60 3.17 7.74
C GLU A 210 10.71 4.16 8.06
N ALA A 211 10.51 5.42 7.71
CA ALA A 211 11.42 6.48 8.10
C ALA A 211 11.30 6.74 9.61
N THR A 212 12.41 6.63 10.34
CA THR A 212 12.45 6.82 11.79
C THR A 212 13.06 8.17 12.22
N ALA A 213 13.51 8.98 11.26
CA ALA A 213 14.20 10.24 11.52
C ALA A 213 13.79 11.35 10.55
N LEU A 214 14.03 12.59 10.98
CA LEU A 214 13.95 13.80 10.15
C LEU A 214 15.36 14.41 9.99
N PRO A 215 15.71 14.97 8.81
CA PRO A 215 14.90 15.03 7.59
C PRO A 215 14.60 13.64 7.00
N LEU A 216 13.48 13.52 6.29
CA LEU A 216 13.06 12.25 5.70
C LEU A 216 14.13 11.74 4.71
N PRO A 217 14.46 10.44 4.73
CA PRO A 217 15.44 9.86 3.82
C PRO A 217 14.94 9.88 2.37
N THR A 218 15.84 10.06 1.41
CA THR A 218 15.51 9.99 -0.03
C THR A 218 15.77 8.60 -0.63
N SER A 219 16.34 7.69 0.15
CA SER A 219 16.54 6.28 -0.19
C SER A 219 16.33 5.41 1.05
N MET A 220 15.55 4.35 0.92
CA MET A 220 15.34 3.34 1.97
C MET A 220 15.39 1.95 1.34
N GLY A 221 16.25 1.07 1.85
CA GLY A 221 16.40 -0.29 1.29
C GLY A 221 16.83 -0.31 -0.19
N GLY A 222 17.56 0.71 -0.64
CA GLY A 222 17.96 0.86 -2.05
C GLY A 222 16.85 1.40 -2.97
N VAL A 223 15.66 1.68 -2.44
CA VAL A 223 14.53 2.26 -3.16
C VAL A 223 14.51 3.78 -3.01
N SER A 224 14.33 4.49 -4.12
CA SER A 224 14.10 5.94 -4.19
C SER A 224 12.94 6.25 -5.15
N VAL A 225 12.31 7.41 -5.00
CA VAL A 225 11.28 7.91 -5.90
C VAL A 225 11.74 9.20 -6.55
N THR A 226 11.44 9.37 -7.84
CA THR A 226 11.62 10.65 -8.53
C THR A 226 10.30 11.11 -9.14
N VAL A 227 10.07 12.42 -9.14
CA VAL A 227 8.93 13.08 -9.80
C VAL A 227 9.51 14.07 -10.82
N ASN A 228 9.32 13.81 -12.11
CA ASN A 228 10.01 14.52 -13.20
C ASN A 228 11.53 14.61 -12.99
N GLY A 229 12.13 13.51 -12.50
CA GLY A 229 13.57 13.43 -12.20
C GLY A 229 14.01 14.06 -10.87
N VAL A 230 13.13 14.75 -10.15
CA VAL A 230 13.43 15.32 -8.83
C VAL A 230 13.20 14.26 -7.75
N VAL A 231 14.22 14.01 -6.91
CA VAL A 231 14.15 12.98 -5.85
C VAL A 231 13.17 13.37 -4.75
N ALA A 232 12.28 12.45 -4.38
CA ALA A 232 11.26 12.62 -3.36
C ALA A 232 11.73 12.06 -2.00
N PRO A 233 11.49 12.78 -0.88
CA PRO A 233 11.66 12.23 0.45
C PRO A 233 10.66 11.10 0.72
N LEU A 234 11.11 10.05 1.40
CA LEU A 234 10.34 8.84 1.66
C LEU A 234 9.90 8.76 3.12
N VAL A 235 8.67 8.29 3.33
CA VAL A 235 8.07 8.06 4.64
C VAL A 235 7.96 6.56 4.91
N PHE A 236 7.57 5.80 3.89
CA PHE A 236 7.31 4.37 3.97
C PHE A 236 7.65 3.71 2.65
N VAL A 237 8.23 2.51 2.70
CA VAL A 237 8.52 1.67 1.54
C VAL A 237 8.14 0.25 1.89
N SER A 238 7.34 -0.41 1.07
CA SER A 238 7.06 -1.85 1.12
C SER A 238 7.13 -2.44 -0.29
N SER A 239 6.80 -3.73 -0.42
CA SER A 239 6.75 -4.37 -1.73
C SER A 239 5.60 -3.86 -2.62
N GLY A 240 4.50 -3.38 -2.02
CA GLY A 240 3.30 -2.93 -2.73
C GLY A 240 3.04 -1.42 -2.69
N GLN A 241 3.74 -0.69 -1.84
CA GLN A 241 3.42 0.71 -1.56
C GLN A 241 4.66 1.52 -1.19
N ILE A 242 4.70 2.77 -1.64
CA ILE A 242 5.60 3.81 -1.12
C ILE A 242 4.75 4.99 -0.68
N ASN A 243 5.04 5.54 0.49
CA ASN A 243 4.61 6.89 0.81
C ASN A 243 5.79 7.84 0.72
N CYS A 244 5.60 8.91 -0.02
CA CYS A 244 6.62 9.92 -0.25
C CYS A 244 6.03 11.33 -0.19
N VAL A 245 6.90 12.32 -0.05
CA VAL A 245 6.54 13.73 -0.17
C VAL A 245 6.82 14.17 -1.60
N ILE A 246 5.82 14.72 -2.29
CA ILE A 246 6.02 15.32 -3.62
C ILE A 246 7.00 16.49 -3.48
N PRO A 247 8.12 16.53 -4.22
CA PRO A 247 9.12 17.58 -4.07
C PRO A 247 8.56 18.99 -4.27
N SER A 248 9.12 19.97 -3.57
CA SER A 248 8.59 21.34 -3.54
C SER A 248 8.73 22.10 -4.86
N ASN A 249 9.65 21.66 -5.72
CA ASN A 249 10.08 22.32 -6.96
C ASN A 249 9.64 21.59 -8.23
N VAL A 250 8.67 20.68 -8.15
CA VAL A 250 8.08 20.06 -9.35
C VAL A 250 7.12 21.02 -10.07
N GLY A 251 7.16 21.02 -11.40
CA GLY A 251 6.24 21.79 -12.23
C GLY A 251 4.80 21.29 -12.16
N MET A 252 3.84 22.18 -12.40
CA MET A 252 2.41 21.83 -12.49
C MET A 252 2.12 21.05 -13.79
N GLY A 253 1.05 20.24 -13.77
CA GLY A 253 0.61 19.42 -14.90
C GLY A 253 1.01 17.95 -14.75
N ASN A 254 0.99 17.22 -15.86
CA ASN A 254 1.37 15.80 -15.85
C ASN A 254 2.85 15.65 -15.48
N ALA A 255 3.11 14.81 -14.49
CA ALA A 255 4.46 14.42 -14.08
C ALA A 255 4.65 12.91 -14.18
N THR A 256 5.85 12.51 -14.59
CA THR A 256 6.30 11.12 -14.55
C THR A 256 6.85 10.84 -13.16
N VAL A 257 6.32 9.81 -12.51
CA VAL A 257 6.80 9.30 -11.22
C VAL A 257 7.53 7.99 -11.47
N ASN A 258 8.80 7.92 -11.11
CA ASN A 258 9.60 6.70 -11.22
C ASN A 258 9.99 6.20 -9.84
N VAL A 259 9.85 4.89 -9.63
CA VAL A 259 10.50 4.16 -8.54
C VAL A 259 11.81 3.60 -9.06
N VAL A 260 12.90 3.95 -8.40
CA VAL A 260 14.25 3.49 -8.72
C VAL A 260 14.72 2.58 -7.60
N ARG A 261 15.12 1.36 -7.93
CA ARG A 261 15.76 0.43 -6.98
C ARG A 261 17.16 0.10 -7.47
N ASN A 262 18.17 0.31 -6.61
CA ASN A 262 19.58 0.05 -6.91
C ASN A 262 20.06 0.67 -8.23
N GLY A 263 19.58 1.89 -8.54
CA GLY A 263 19.94 2.64 -9.74
C GLY A 263 19.13 2.33 -11.00
N ALA A 264 18.26 1.31 -10.99
CA ALA A 264 17.38 0.98 -12.12
C ALA A 264 15.93 1.45 -11.85
N VAL A 265 15.28 2.03 -12.87
CA VAL A 265 13.84 2.31 -12.82
C VAL A 265 13.08 0.98 -12.88
N ILE A 266 12.32 0.67 -11.84
CA ILE A 266 11.57 -0.60 -11.72
C ILE A 266 10.06 -0.41 -11.89
N ALA A 267 9.53 0.79 -11.64
CA ALA A 267 8.13 1.12 -11.85
C ALA A 267 7.97 2.58 -12.25
N THR A 268 7.00 2.86 -13.11
CA THR A 268 6.70 4.21 -13.59
C THR A 268 5.19 4.42 -13.62
N GLY A 269 4.78 5.64 -13.29
CA GLY A 269 3.41 6.09 -13.32
C GLY A 269 3.33 7.55 -13.70
N ALA A 270 2.10 8.00 -13.95
CA ALA A 270 1.80 9.42 -14.08
C ALA A 270 1.11 9.92 -12.79
N ALA A 271 1.39 11.17 -12.44
CA ALA A 271 0.63 11.91 -11.44
C ALA A 271 0.24 13.27 -12.02
N MET A 272 -0.97 13.73 -11.73
CA MET A 272 -1.35 15.11 -12.04
C MET A 272 -0.89 16.02 -10.90
N ILE A 273 0.07 16.90 -11.17
CA ILE A 273 0.55 17.88 -10.20
C ILE A 273 -0.31 19.14 -10.30
N GLU A 274 -0.94 19.50 -9.19
CA GLU A 274 -1.76 20.69 -9.09
C GLU A 274 -1.28 21.62 -7.96
N SER A 275 -1.74 22.88 -7.96
CA SER A 275 -1.36 23.85 -6.92
C SER A 275 -1.77 23.39 -5.52
N VAL A 276 -2.98 22.84 -5.39
CA VAL A 276 -3.47 22.13 -4.21
C VAL A 276 -4.18 20.84 -4.63
N SER A 277 -4.07 19.81 -3.80
CA SER A 277 -4.83 18.57 -3.87
C SER A 277 -5.27 18.22 -2.45
N PRO A 278 -6.33 18.85 -1.93
CA PRO A 278 -6.68 18.73 -0.52
C PRO A 278 -7.23 17.34 -0.21
N SER A 279 -6.84 16.78 0.92
CA SER A 279 -7.39 15.54 1.48
C SER A 279 -7.34 15.54 3.00
N ILE A 280 -8.21 14.78 3.63
CA ILE A 280 -8.23 14.53 5.07
C ILE A 280 -7.97 13.04 5.32
N PHE A 281 -6.98 12.71 6.14
CA PHE A 281 -6.71 11.33 6.51
C PHE A 281 -7.85 10.76 7.37
N THR A 282 -8.13 9.47 7.26
CA THR A 282 -9.16 8.78 8.06
C THR A 282 -8.56 7.67 8.90
N PHE A 283 -9.25 7.30 9.99
CA PHE A 283 -8.81 6.21 10.88
C PHE A 283 -8.68 4.86 10.17
N GLY A 284 -9.49 4.60 9.14
CA GLY A 284 -9.35 3.36 8.36
C GLY A 284 -8.27 3.43 7.29
N ALA A 285 -7.60 4.59 7.15
CA ALA A 285 -6.74 4.92 6.03
C ALA A 285 -7.40 4.81 4.65
N THR A 286 -8.72 4.65 4.53
CA THR A 286 -9.43 4.44 3.25
C THR A 286 -9.86 5.73 2.55
N GLY A 287 -9.61 6.89 3.16
CA GLY A 287 -10.18 8.17 2.74
C GLY A 287 -11.67 8.33 3.03
N LYS A 288 -12.29 7.34 3.69
CA LYS A 288 -13.71 7.35 4.11
C LYS A 288 -13.84 7.14 5.61
N GLY A 289 -15.00 7.50 6.15
CA GLY A 289 -15.34 7.30 7.56
C GLY A 289 -14.76 8.39 8.47
N VAL A 290 -14.38 7.99 9.68
CA VAL A 290 -14.00 8.94 10.74
C VAL A 290 -12.61 9.54 10.45
N PRO A 291 -12.45 10.88 10.49
CA PRO A 291 -11.16 11.48 10.20
C PRO A 291 -10.14 11.15 11.28
N ALA A 292 -8.87 11.07 10.88
CA ALA A 292 -7.74 11.17 11.78
C ALA A 292 -7.73 12.61 12.31
N ALA A 293 -8.43 12.81 13.43
CA ALA A 293 -8.67 14.13 13.98
C ALA A 293 -8.80 14.09 15.50
N LEU A 294 -8.58 15.26 16.09
CA LEU A 294 -8.74 15.53 17.50
C LEU A 294 -9.80 16.60 17.72
N THR A 295 -10.32 16.68 18.94
CA THR A 295 -11.16 17.77 19.41
C THR A 295 -10.59 18.39 20.68
N THR A 296 -10.77 19.70 20.86
CA THR A 296 -10.28 20.43 22.04
C THR A 296 -11.12 21.67 22.34
N PHE A 297 -11.33 21.96 23.63
CA PHE A 297 -11.98 23.19 24.11
C PHE A 297 -10.99 24.30 24.46
N ASP A 298 -9.76 23.93 24.85
CA ASP A 298 -8.78 24.81 25.49
C ASP A 298 -7.46 24.90 24.72
N GLY A 299 -7.24 24.02 23.74
CA GLY A 299 -5.98 23.91 23.02
C GLY A 299 -4.86 23.18 23.75
N VAL A 300 -5.16 22.63 24.91
CA VAL A 300 -4.21 21.97 25.80
C VAL A 300 -4.59 20.51 25.97
N SER A 301 -5.89 20.27 26.17
CA SER A 301 -6.51 18.97 26.35
C SER A 301 -7.15 18.52 25.04
N PHE A 302 -6.67 17.40 24.50
CA PHE A 302 -7.15 16.86 23.22
C PHE A 302 -7.80 15.50 23.41
N GLN A 303 -8.85 15.23 22.64
CA GLN A 303 -9.49 13.92 22.57
C GLN A 303 -9.60 13.46 21.11
N THR A 304 -9.51 12.16 20.85
CA THR A 304 -9.81 11.61 19.52
C THR A 304 -11.28 11.73 19.19
N VAL A 305 -11.60 11.79 17.89
CA VAL A 305 -12.99 11.76 17.39
C VAL A 305 -13.45 10.35 16.99
N TYR A 306 -12.63 9.34 17.27
CA TYR A 306 -12.87 7.92 17.01
C TYR A 306 -12.59 7.09 18.26
N ASN A 307 -13.22 5.91 18.33
CA ASN A 307 -12.93 4.84 19.26
C ASN A 307 -11.79 3.94 18.73
N SER A 308 -11.24 3.07 19.58
CA SER A 308 -10.14 2.16 19.19
C SER A 308 -10.51 1.19 18.07
N ASN A 309 -11.79 0.88 17.90
CA ASN A 309 -12.32 0.04 16.82
C ASN A 309 -12.63 0.83 15.52
N GLY A 310 -12.29 2.12 15.46
CA GLY A 310 -12.50 2.98 14.30
C GLY A 310 -13.90 3.55 14.13
N THR A 311 -14.84 3.23 15.02
CA THR A 311 -16.17 3.87 15.03
C THR A 311 -16.08 5.32 15.52
N ALA A 312 -17.04 6.14 15.11
CA ALA A 312 -17.09 7.54 15.54
C ALA A 312 -17.31 7.63 17.05
N LYS A 313 -16.49 8.44 17.72
CA LYS A 313 -16.69 8.82 19.12
C LYS A 313 -17.49 10.12 19.16
N ALA A 314 -18.47 10.20 20.05
CA ALA A 314 -19.27 11.41 20.20
C ALA A 314 -18.39 12.60 20.61
N VAL A 315 -18.48 13.70 19.86
CA VAL A 315 -17.84 14.98 20.16
C VAL A 315 -18.89 16.03 20.49
N SER A 316 -18.60 16.88 21.46
CA SER A 316 -19.49 18.00 21.81
C SER A 316 -19.38 19.11 20.76
N ALA A 317 -20.49 19.77 20.42
CA ALA A 317 -20.45 21.00 19.61
C ALA A 317 -20.00 22.24 20.42
N GLY A 318 -19.83 22.10 21.74
CA GLY A 318 -19.55 23.22 22.64
C GLY A 318 -20.73 24.19 22.78
N THR A 319 -20.44 25.38 23.28
CA THR A 319 -21.39 26.49 23.43
C THR A 319 -20.80 27.78 22.80
N SER A 320 -21.58 28.86 22.77
CA SER A 320 -21.07 30.17 22.37
C SER A 320 -19.99 30.71 23.32
N SER A 321 -20.11 30.43 24.63
CA SER A 321 -19.15 30.84 25.66
C SER A 321 -17.95 29.90 25.79
N GLN A 322 -18.10 28.63 25.42
CA GLN A 322 -17.07 27.60 25.47
C GLN A 322 -17.08 26.79 24.17
N PRO A 323 -16.47 27.31 23.09
CA PRO A 323 -16.46 26.64 21.80
C PRO A 323 -15.57 25.38 21.83
N ASN A 324 -15.96 24.37 21.06
CA ASN A 324 -15.12 23.20 20.81
C ASN A 324 -14.54 23.28 19.39
N TYR A 325 -13.30 22.84 19.22
CA TYR A 325 -12.58 22.88 17.95
C TYR A 325 -12.28 21.47 17.46
N LEU A 326 -12.49 21.25 16.16
CA LEU A 326 -12.08 20.06 15.43
C LEU A 326 -10.74 20.34 14.74
N ILE A 327 -9.78 19.45 14.96
CA ILE A 327 -8.41 19.51 14.45
C ILE A 327 -8.22 18.30 13.52
N MET A 328 -8.29 18.51 12.22
CA MET A 328 -8.18 17.45 11.21
C MET A 328 -6.78 17.44 10.61
N TYR A 329 -6.27 16.23 10.35
CA TYR A 329 -4.99 16.03 9.68
C TYR A 329 -5.20 15.62 8.22
N GLY A 330 -4.40 16.20 7.32
CA GLY A 330 -4.57 16.06 5.89
C GLY A 330 -3.29 16.25 5.10
N THR A 331 -3.40 16.38 3.78
CA THR A 331 -2.27 16.77 2.93
C THR A 331 -2.75 17.50 1.67
N GLY A 332 -1.83 18.21 1.02
CA GLY A 332 -2.07 18.99 -0.19
C GLY A 332 -2.92 20.24 -0.01
N LEU A 333 -2.97 20.79 1.22
CA LEU A 333 -3.68 22.02 1.57
C LEU A 333 -2.74 23.24 1.67
N ARG A 334 -1.44 23.04 1.97
CA ARG A 334 -0.55 24.15 2.36
C ARG A 334 -0.26 25.19 1.27
N ARG A 335 -0.24 24.78 0.00
CA ARG A 335 0.08 25.62 -1.16
C ARG A 335 -1.10 26.49 -1.64
N ARG A 336 -2.18 26.57 -0.85
CA ARG A 336 -3.35 27.41 -1.14
C ARG A 336 -2.97 28.88 -1.37
N SER A 337 -3.76 29.53 -2.21
CA SER A 337 -3.58 30.94 -2.55
C SER A 337 -3.86 31.89 -1.38
N SER A 338 -4.86 31.60 -0.54
CA SER A 338 -5.22 32.38 0.64
C SER A 338 -6.05 31.54 1.62
N LEU A 339 -6.03 31.88 2.91
CA LEU A 339 -6.94 31.26 3.90
C LEU A 339 -8.41 31.54 3.57
N SER A 340 -8.72 32.71 3.00
CA SER A 340 -10.08 33.09 2.58
C SER A 340 -10.66 32.21 1.47
N ASN A 341 -9.81 31.53 0.71
CA ASN A 341 -10.21 30.57 -0.32
C ASN A 341 -10.36 29.14 0.23
N SER A 342 -10.35 28.99 1.56
CA SER A 342 -10.68 27.75 2.25
C SER A 342 -12.09 27.82 2.84
N ARG A 343 -12.84 26.73 2.74
CA ARG A 343 -14.19 26.60 3.30
C ARG A 343 -14.33 25.24 3.96
N VAL A 344 -14.91 25.21 5.16
CA VAL A 344 -15.26 23.96 5.85
C VAL A 344 -16.72 23.98 6.26
N THR A 345 -17.43 22.90 5.98
CA THR A 345 -18.81 22.70 6.47
C THR A 345 -18.91 21.43 7.30
N ILE A 346 -19.65 21.48 8.39
CA ILE A 346 -19.96 20.33 9.26
C ILE A 346 -21.48 20.17 9.26
N GLY A 347 -22.00 19.03 8.81
CA GLY A 347 -23.43 18.80 8.67
C GLY A 347 -24.13 19.85 7.78
N GLY A 348 -23.42 20.39 6.79
CA GLY A 348 -23.89 21.48 5.92
C GLY A 348 -23.78 22.89 6.51
N VAL A 349 -23.45 23.04 7.80
CA VAL A 349 -23.28 24.35 8.46
C VAL A 349 -21.83 24.83 8.29
N LEU A 350 -21.66 26.10 7.90
CA LEU A 350 -20.34 26.71 7.77
C LEU A 350 -19.61 26.73 9.13
N ALA A 351 -18.41 26.17 9.16
CA ALA A 351 -17.54 26.17 10.33
C ALA A 351 -16.48 27.28 10.22
N GLU A 352 -16.22 27.98 11.31
CA GLU A 352 -15.21 29.04 11.37
C GLU A 352 -13.81 28.41 11.34
N ILE A 353 -13.01 28.77 10.33
CA ILE A 353 -11.65 28.28 10.15
C ILE A 353 -10.68 29.14 10.96
N SER A 354 -9.87 28.50 11.80
CA SER A 354 -8.77 29.16 12.52
C SER A 354 -7.38 28.82 11.96
N PHE A 355 -7.25 27.70 11.24
CA PHE A 355 -5.99 27.31 10.60
C PHE A 355 -6.22 26.37 9.42
N VAL A 356 -5.46 26.55 8.35
CA VAL A 356 -5.24 25.59 7.26
C VAL A 356 -3.78 25.75 6.88
N GLY A 357 -2.97 24.70 6.93
CA GLY A 357 -1.55 24.85 6.60
C GLY A 357 -0.68 23.66 6.99
N PRO A 358 0.65 23.80 6.83
CA PRO A 358 1.58 22.72 7.15
C PRO A 358 1.58 22.42 8.65
N HIS A 359 1.66 21.13 8.98
CA HIS A 359 1.92 20.71 10.33
C HIS A 359 3.38 21.05 10.70
N PRO A 360 3.67 21.61 11.89
CA PRO A 360 4.97 22.21 12.20
C PRO A 360 6.13 21.23 12.33
N ARG A 361 5.85 19.93 12.44
CA ARG A 361 6.86 18.88 12.69
C ARG A 361 6.94 17.80 11.62
N PHE A 362 5.92 17.63 10.79
CA PHE A 362 5.84 16.49 9.89
C PHE A 362 5.77 16.99 8.46
N THR A 363 6.88 16.84 7.74
CA THR A 363 6.96 17.12 6.31
C THR A 363 5.85 16.36 5.59
N GLY A 364 5.13 17.03 4.70
CA GLY A 364 4.02 16.38 3.97
C GLY A 364 2.67 16.39 4.68
N LEU A 365 2.64 16.51 6.01
CA LEU A 365 1.39 16.57 6.77
C LEU A 365 0.87 18.01 6.88
N ASP A 366 -0.42 18.19 6.67
CA ASP A 366 -1.17 19.43 6.85
C ASP A 366 -2.20 19.29 7.98
N GLN A 367 -2.66 20.43 8.47
CA GLN A 367 -3.64 20.53 9.54
C GLN A 367 -4.73 21.56 9.19
N VAL A 368 -5.97 21.24 9.57
CA VAL A 368 -7.14 22.12 9.48
C VAL A 368 -7.79 22.24 10.86
N ASN A 369 -7.93 23.46 11.35
CA ASN A 369 -8.59 23.76 12.62
C ASN A 369 -9.87 24.53 12.37
N VAL A 370 -10.99 24.00 12.86
CA VAL A 370 -12.29 24.66 12.75
C VAL A 370 -13.04 24.64 14.06
N LYS A 371 -13.80 25.70 14.32
CA LYS A 371 -14.77 25.72 15.41
C LYS A 371 -15.99 24.89 15.01
N ILE A 372 -16.42 23.96 15.85
CA ILE A 372 -17.64 23.19 15.62
C ILE A 372 -18.84 24.13 15.87
N PRO A 373 -19.78 24.29 14.92
CA PRO A 373 -20.97 25.11 15.15
C PRO A 373 -21.84 24.56 16.28
N ALA A 374 -22.09 25.37 17.32
CA ALA A 374 -22.89 24.97 18.49
C ALA A 374 -24.33 24.55 18.12
N THR A 375 -24.84 24.99 16.97
CA THR A 375 -26.15 24.61 16.42
C THR A 375 -26.26 23.14 16.03
N LEU A 376 -25.13 22.41 15.95
CA LEU A 376 -25.08 21.00 15.60
C LEU A 376 -25.22 20.06 16.81
N ARG A 377 -25.42 20.59 18.02
CA ARG A 377 -25.60 19.78 19.23
C ARG A 377 -26.69 18.72 19.04
N GLY A 378 -26.37 17.48 19.38
CA GLY A 378 -27.29 16.34 19.27
C GLY A 378 -27.60 15.89 17.84
N ARG A 379 -26.91 16.43 16.82
CA ARG A 379 -27.21 16.12 15.41
C ARG A 379 -26.88 14.68 15.02
N GLY A 380 -26.06 13.97 15.80
CA GLY A 380 -25.61 12.62 15.50
C GLY A 380 -24.53 12.61 14.42
N GLN A 381 -24.53 11.62 13.55
CA GLN A 381 -23.53 11.49 12.49
C GLN A 381 -23.72 12.55 11.41
N VAL A 382 -22.64 13.28 11.10
CA VAL A 382 -22.64 14.36 10.10
C VAL A 382 -21.39 14.31 9.22
N ASP A 383 -21.56 14.72 7.97
CA ASP A 383 -20.46 14.88 7.03
C ASP A 383 -19.66 16.16 7.32
N VAL A 384 -18.35 16.07 7.12
CA VAL A 384 -17.42 17.20 7.11
C VAL A 384 -16.83 17.31 5.71
N SER A 385 -16.97 18.50 5.12
CA SER A 385 -16.40 18.83 3.80
C SER A 385 -15.39 19.95 3.95
N VAL A 386 -14.22 19.77 3.33
CA VAL A 386 -13.14 20.76 3.27
C VAL A 386 -12.88 21.11 1.81
N ILE A 387 -12.93 22.40 1.50
CA ILE A 387 -12.64 22.95 0.17
C ILE A 387 -11.47 23.92 0.30
N VAL A 388 -10.49 23.81 -0.59
CA VAL A 388 -9.33 24.72 -0.68
C VAL A 388 -9.14 25.11 -2.14
N ASP A 389 -9.12 26.42 -2.42
CA ASP A 389 -9.01 26.98 -3.78
C ASP A 389 -9.97 26.31 -4.79
N GLY A 390 -11.22 26.10 -4.35
CA GLY A 390 -12.27 25.49 -5.16
C GLY A 390 -12.19 23.95 -5.29
N LYS A 391 -11.18 23.29 -4.71
CA LYS A 391 -11.04 21.83 -4.73
C LYS A 391 -11.52 21.18 -3.44
N THR A 392 -12.34 20.15 -3.59
CA THR A 392 -12.93 19.43 -2.45
C THR A 392 -12.07 18.23 -2.05
N ALA A 393 -11.76 18.15 -0.76
CA ALA A 393 -11.19 16.97 -0.13
C ALA A 393 -12.14 15.76 -0.21
N ASN A 394 -11.68 14.59 0.23
CA ASN A 394 -12.59 13.50 0.57
C ASN A 394 -13.52 13.91 1.73
N ILE A 395 -14.77 13.45 1.68
CA ILE A 395 -15.75 13.70 2.74
C ILE A 395 -15.50 12.70 3.87
N VAL A 396 -15.46 13.21 5.10
CA VAL A 396 -15.25 12.42 6.32
C VAL A 396 -16.45 12.60 7.26
N GLN A 397 -16.62 11.70 8.22
CA GLN A 397 -17.80 11.69 9.10
C GLN A 397 -17.42 11.77 10.57
N ILE A 398 -18.13 12.60 11.32
CA ILE A 398 -18.00 12.68 12.79
C ILE A 398 -19.36 12.51 13.44
N PHE A 399 -19.37 12.15 14.73
CA PHE A 399 -20.61 12.04 15.50
C PHE A 399 -20.71 13.20 16.49
N ILE A 400 -21.69 14.08 16.31
CA ILE A 400 -21.95 15.19 17.24
C ILE A 400 -22.93 14.73 18.32
N GLY A 401 -22.43 14.66 19.56
CA GLY A 401 -23.23 14.35 20.75
C GLY A 401 -24.06 15.54 21.24
N ASN A 402 -24.83 15.27 22.29
CA ASN A 402 -25.60 16.30 23.01
C ASN A 402 -24.70 17.27 23.80
#